data_AF-A0A3M1D1V9-F1
#
_entry.id   AF-A0A3M1D1V9-F1
#
_cell.length_a   1.000
_cell.length_b   1.000
_cell.length_c   1.000
_cell.angle_alpha   90.00
_cell.angle_beta   90.00
_cell.angle_gamma   90.00
#
_symmetry.space_group_name_H-M   'P 1'
#
loop_
_entity.id
_entity.type
_entity.pdbx_description
1 polymer ?
#
loop_
_entity_poly.entity_id
_entity_poly.type
_entity_poly.pdbx_seq_one_letter_code
_entity_poly.pdbx_strand_id
1 'polypeptide(L)'
;MPGKILGLALGSGAARGWAHIGVIRALEEAGVRVDMVAGTSMGALVGAAYAAGRIGELEQTALNLDWRQIVGLLDVRFPRSGLIDGSKIEQFVREHVKSVSFE
;
A
#
# COMPACT_ATOMS: atom_id res chain seq x y z
N MET A 1 0.26 -33.00 2.71
CA MET A 1 -0.36 -31.96 1.86
C MET A 1 0.63 -30.81 1.80
N PRO A 2 1.00 -30.28 0.63
CA PRO A 2 1.72 -29.01 0.61
C PRO A 2 0.88 -27.98 1.36
N GLY A 3 1.50 -27.22 2.28
CA GLY A 3 0.80 -26.24 3.11
C GLY A 3 0.08 -25.21 2.24
N LYS A 4 -1.04 -24.66 2.73
CA LYS A 4 -1.72 -23.55 2.03
C LYS A 4 -0.77 -22.36 1.97
N ILE A 5 -0.60 -21.79 0.79
CA ILE A 5 0.19 -20.57 0.57
C ILE A 5 -0.67 -19.37 0.98
N LEU A 6 -0.14 -18.51 1.85
CA LEU A 6 -0.81 -17.28 2.29
C LEU A 6 -0.19 -16.04 1.62
N GLY A 7 -1.02 -15.31 0.87
CA GLY A 7 -0.66 -14.02 0.30
C GLY A 7 -1.22 -12.85 1.13
N LEU A 8 -0.42 -11.81 1.33
CA LEU A 8 -0.80 -10.54 1.97
C LEU A 8 -0.84 -9.41 0.95
N ALA A 9 -1.97 -8.71 0.85
CA ALA A 9 -2.14 -7.55 -0.04
C ALA A 9 -2.22 -6.25 0.77
N LEU A 10 -1.31 -5.31 0.50
CA LEU A 10 -1.17 -4.04 1.23
C LEU A 10 -1.60 -2.85 0.37
N GLY A 11 -2.68 -2.18 0.76
CA GLY A 11 -3.18 -1.00 0.05
C GLY A 11 -2.26 0.23 0.14
N SER A 12 -2.58 1.26 -0.65
CA SER A 12 -2.03 2.61 -0.46
C SER A 12 -2.57 3.25 0.83
N GLY A 13 -1.99 4.36 1.27
CA GLY A 13 -2.45 5.04 2.49
C GLY A 13 -1.69 6.29 2.91
N ALA A 14 -0.74 6.77 2.10
CA ALA A 14 0.18 7.85 2.46
C ALA A 14 0.71 7.65 3.90
N ALA A 15 0.72 8.69 4.74
CA ALA A 15 1.19 8.56 6.12
C ALA A 15 0.44 7.50 6.95
N ARG A 16 -0.85 7.22 6.69
CA ARG A 16 -1.56 6.14 7.40
C ARG A 16 -1.11 4.75 6.97
N GLY A 17 -0.41 4.63 5.83
CA GLY A 17 0.16 3.38 5.34
C GLY A 17 1.20 2.76 6.28
N TRP A 18 1.76 3.53 7.23
CA TRP A 18 2.61 2.98 8.28
C TRP A 18 1.90 1.95 9.16
N ALA A 19 0.57 1.99 9.26
CA ALA A 19 -0.22 0.99 9.99
C ALA A 19 0.00 -0.45 9.47
N HIS A 20 0.40 -0.62 8.21
CA HIS A 20 0.74 -1.93 7.65
C HIS A 20 1.87 -2.63 8.42
N ILE A 21 2.80 -1.87 9.02
CA ILE A 21 3.85 -2.43 9.89
C ILE A 21 3.22 -3.12 11.10
N GLY A 22 2.29 -2.45 11.78
CA GLY A 22 1.59 -3.00 12.93
C GLY A 22 0.74 -4.23 12.59
N VAL A 23 0.09 -4.22 11.41
CA VAL A 23 -0.65 -5.40 10.91
C VAL A 23 0.29 -6.59 10.73
N ILE A 24 1.45 -6.38 10.10
CA ILE A 24 2.45 -7.44 9.91
C ILE A 24 2.93 -7.98 11.27
N ARG A 25 3.21 -7.12 12.24
CA ARG A 25 3.60 -7.53 13.60
C ARG A 25 2.54 -8.39 14.27
N ALA A 26 1.28 -7.96 14.21
CA ALA A 26 0.17 -8.73 14.78
C ALA A 26 0.02 -10.11 14.12
N LEU A 27 0.27 -10.22 12.81
CA LEU A 27 0.28 -11.51 12.11
C LEU A 27 1.45 -12.40 12.57
N GLU A 28 2.66 -11.85 12.70
CA GLU A 28 3.84 -12.57 13.20
C GLU A 28 3.61 -13.08 14.64
N GLU A 29 3.10 -12.23 15.53
CA GLU A 29 2.76 -12.58 16.92
C GLU A 29 1.70 -13.68 17.01
N ALA A 30 0.74 -13.69 16.07
CA ALA A 30 -0.27 -14.74 15.97
C ALA A 30 0.26 -16.04 15.33
N GLY A 31 1.53 -16.10 14.94
CA GLY A 31 2.12 -17.25 14.25
C GLY A 31 1.66 -17.41 12.80
N VAL A 32 1.08 -16.36 12.21
CA VAL A 32 0.62 -16.36 10.82
C VAL A 32 1.79 -16.05 9.90
N ARG A 33 2.29 -17.07 9.20
CA ARG A 33 3.36 -16.93 8.21
C ARG A 33 2.78 -16.49 6.87
N VAL A 34 3.25 -15.34 6.37
CA VAL A 34 2.95 -14.85 5.02
C VAL A 34 4.02 -15.37 4.06
N ASP A 35 3.60 -16.02 2.98
CA ASP A 35 4.49 -16.58 1.96
C ASP A 35 4.73 -15.61 0.79
N MET A 36 3.76 -14.74 0.51
CA MET A 36 3.81 -13.78 -0.59
C MET A 36 3.23 -12.44 -0.16
N VAL A 37 3.79 -11.34 -0.67
CA VAL A 37 3.28 -9.99 -0.40
C VAL A 37 3.15 -9.20 -1.70
N ALA A 38 2.06 -8.45 -1.82
CA ALA A 38 1.85 -7.45 -2.87
C ALA A 38 1.47 -6.13 -2.23
N GLY A 39 1.87 -5.00 -2.81
CA GLY A 39 1.53 -3.70 -2.25
C GLY A 39 1.53 -2.55 -3.25
N THR A 40 0.81 -1.47 -2.90
CA THR A 40 0.70 -0.25 -3.70
C THR A 40 1.17 0.96 -2.90
N SER A 41 2.00 1.82 -3.48
CA SER A 41 2.53 3.03 -2.83
C SER A 41 3.18 2.70 -1.47
N MET A 42 2.67 3.24 -0.37
CA MET A 42 3.14 2.93 0.98
C MET A 42 3.04 1.45 1.34
N GLY A 43 2.01 0.74 0.87
CA GLY A 43 1.92 -0.71 1.01
C GLY A 43 3.03 -1.45 0.27
N ALA A 44 3.50 -0.93 -0.88
CA ALA A 44 4.63 -1.50 -1.61
C ALA A 44 5.95 -1.30 -0.83
N LEU A 45 6.15 -0.12 -0.26
CA LEU A 45 7.31 0.19 0.58
C LEU A 45 7.39 -0.75 1.79
N VAL A 46 6.28 -0.85 2.54
CA VAL A 46 6.21 -1.72 3.73
C VAL A 46 6.35 -3.19 3.34
N GLY A 47 5.65 -3.63 2.28
CA GLY A 47 5.72 -5.00 1.77
C GLY A 47 7.12 -5.39 1.30
N ALA A 48 7.84 -4.49 0.64
CA ALA A 48 9.23 -4.71 0.22
C ALA A 48 10.17 -4.85 1.42
N ALA A 49 10.03 -3.99 2.44
CA ALA A 49 10.82 -4.10 3.67
C ALA A 49 10.53 -5.41 4.43
N TYR A 50 9.27 -5.84 4.47
CA TYR A 50 8.87 -7.12 5.04
C TYR A 50 9.51 -8.30 4.29
N ALA A 51 9.38 -8.35 2.96
CA ALA A 51 9.97 -9.40 2.13
C ALA A 51 11.51 -9.45 2.24
N ALA A 52 12.16 -8.30 2.51
CA ALA A 52 13.60 -8.21 2.72
C ALA A 52 14.04 -8.57 4.16
N GLY A 53 13.12 -8.87 5.08
CA GLY A 53 13.44 -9.12 6.49
C GLY A 53 13.87 -7.87 7.28
N ARG A 54 13.54 -6.67 6.78
CA ARG A 54 13.97 -5.37 7.32
C ARG A 54 12.81 -4.55 7.91
N ILE A 55 11.71 -5.21 8.25
CA ILE A 55 10.51 -4.55 8.78
C ILE A 55 10.79 -3.78 10.07
N GLY A 56 11.69 -4.27 10.93
CA GLY A 56 12.09 -3.58 12.17
C GLY A 56 12.90 -2.30 11.94
N GLU A 57 13.78 -2.27 10.93
CA GLU A 57 14.50 -1.05 10.57
C GLU A 57 13.55 0.01 10.00
N LEU A 58 12.57 -0.43 9.20
CA LEU A 58 11.54 0.44 8.67
C LEU A 58 10.63 0.98 9.79
N GLU A 59 10.27 0.14 10.76
CA GLU A 59 9.49 0.53 11.94
C GLU A 59 10.20 1.62 12.76
N GLN A 60 11.49 1.45 13.05
CA GLN A 60 12.29 2.47 13.74
C GLN A 60 12.36 3.76 12.95
N THR A 61 12.54 3.66 11.62
CA THR A 61 12.52 4.84 10.75
C THR A 61 11.16 5.54 10.83
N ALA A 62 10.06 4.79 10.71
CA ALA A 62 8.70 5.31 10.71
C ALA A 62 8.33 6.02 12.02
N LEU A 63 8.75 5.48 13.17
CA LEU A 63 8.54 6.11 14.48
C LEU A 63 9.30 7.41 14.67
N ASN A 64 10.42 7.58 13.96
CA ASN A 64 11.28 8.77 14.04
C ASN A 64 11.06 9.75 12.88
N LEU A 65 10.12 9.47 11.96
CA LEU A 65 9.84 10.34 10.83
C LEU A 65 9.03 11.55 11.27
N ASP A 66 9.60 12.73 11.08
CA ASP A 66 8.86 13.98 11.20
C ASP A 66 7.97 14.20 9.97
N TRP A 67 6.79 14.79 10.18
CA TRP A 67 5.86 15.15 9.11
C TRP A 67 6.51 16.00 8.00
N ARG A 68 7.52 16.81 8.36
CA ARG A 68 8.33 17.60 7.41
C ARG A 68 9.16 16.74 6.46
N GLN A 69 9.65 15.59 6.90
CA GLN A 69 10.43 14.66 6.09
C GLN A 69 9.52 13.87 5.15
N ILE A 70 8.30 13.52 5.58
CA ILE A 70 7.27 12.90 4.73
C ILE A 70 6.90 13.83 3.57
N VAL A 71 6.71 15.13 3.84
CA VAL A 71 6.46 16.14 2.79
C VAL A 71 7.68 16.31 1.88
N GLY A 72 8.91 16.21 2.42
CA GLY A 72 10.15 16.26 1.64
C GLY A 72 10.33 15.08 0.67
N LEU A 73 9.82 13.90 1.01
CA LEU A 73 9.85 12.71 0.14
C LEU A 73 8.84 12.75 -1.01
N LEU A 74 7.86 13.66 -0.95
CA LEU A 74 6.79 13.74 -1.95
C LEU A 74 7.19 14.44 -3.26
N ASP A 75 8.45 14.89 -3.40
CA ASP A 75 9.05 15.63 -4.55
C ASP A 75 7.96 16.31 -5.42
N VAL A 76 7.24 17.24 -4.80
CA VAL A 76 5.96 17.73 -5.32
C VAL A 76 6.22 18.68 -6.49
N ARG A 77 6.39 18.12 -7.68
CA ARG A 77 6.32 18.84 -8.95
C ARG A 77 4.84 19.08 -9.27
N PHE A 78 4.25 20.16 -8.74
CA PHE A 78 2.90 20.58 -9.12
C PHE A 78 2.85 20.91 -10.63
N PRO A 79 2.15 20.12 -11.48
CA PRO A 79 1.86 20.55 -12.83
C PRO A 79 0.81 21.67 -12.77
N ARG A 80 0.85 22.63 -13.71
CA ARG A 80 -0.09 23.78 -13.76
C ARG A 80 -1.57 23.39 -14.00
N SER A 81 -1.85 22.10 -14.16
CA SER A 81 -3.19 21.51 -14.14
C SER A 81 -3.12 20.31 -13.21
N GLY A 82 -4.12 20.13 -12.34
CA GLY A 82 -4.26 18.88 -11.60
C GLY A 82 -4.12 17.67 -12.53
N LEU A 83 -3.58 16.56 -12.05
CA LEU A 83 -3.13 15.48 -12.93
C LEU A 83 -4.26 14.75 -13.69
N ILE A 84 -5.53 14.86 -13.28
CA ILE A 84 -6.66 14.12 -13.87
C ILE A 84 -7.97 14.90 -13.76
N ASP A 85 -8.65 15.11 -14.91
CA ASP A 85 -9.98 15.73 -15.04
C ASP A 85 -11.14 14.73 -14.80
N GLY A 86 -10.85 13.42 -14.80
CA GLY A 86 -11.77 12.35 -14.43
C GLY A 86 -12.84 11.99 -15.48
N SER A 87 -13.21 12.94 -16.33
CA SER A 87 -14.22 12.82 -17.39
C SER A 87 -14.02 11.61 -18.33
N LYS A 88 -12.78 11.39 -18.77
CA LYS A 88 -12.41 10.26 -19.64
C LYS A 88 -12.49 8.90 -18.94
N ILE A 89 -12.18 8.85 -17.64
CA ILE A 89 -12.26 7.61 -16.84
C ILE A 89 -13.72 7.23 -16.66
N GLU A 90 -14.57 8.21 -16.36
CA GLU A 90 -16.02 7.99 -16.24
C GLU A 90 -16.62 7.47 -17.56
N GLN A 91 -16.28 8.11 -18.69
CA GLN A 91 -16.76 7.68 -20.00
C GLN A 91 -16.30 6.25 -20.35
N PHE A 92 -15.02 5.95 -20.12
CA PHE A 92 -14.47 4.61 -20.33
C PHE A 92 -15.21 3.54 -19.52
N VAL A 93 -15.47 3.79 -18.23
CA VAL A 93 -16.21 2.87 -17.37
C VAL A 93 -17.63 2.65 -17.88
N ARG A 94 -18.34 3.71 -18.30
CA ARG A 94 -19.71 3.61 -18.82
C ARG A 94 -19.82 2.84 -20.13
N GLU A 95 -18.84 2.98 -21.02
CA GLU A 95 -18.85 2.32 -22.33
C GLU A 95 -18.53 0.81 -22.24
N HIS A 96 -17.68 0.42 -21.27
CA HIS A 96 -17.18 -0.95 -21.16
C HIS A 96 -17.86 -1.75 -20.06
N VAL A 97 -18.26 -1.11 -18.97
CA VAL A 97 -19.09 -1.69 -17.91
C VAL A 97 -20.54 -1.32 -18.21
N LYS A 98 -21.10 -1.96 -19.25
CA LYS A 98 -22.56 -1.96 -19.47
C LYS A 98 -23.24 -2.32 -18.15
N SER A 99 -24.37 -1.72 -17.83
CA SER A 99 -25.11 -1.85 -16.56
C SER A 99 -25.24 -3.31 -16.07
N VAL A 100 -24.21 -3.81 -15.40
CA VAL A 100 -24.25 -5.10 -14.71
C VAL A 100 -24.66 -4.76 -13.30
N SER A 101 -25.91 -5.04 -12.96
CA SER A 101 -26.34 -5.14 -11.59
C SER A 101 -25.69 -6.37 -10.97
N PHE A 102 -24.97 -6.19 -9.88
CA PHE A 102 -24.46 -7.29 -9.06
C PHE A 102 -25.59 -7.75 -8.14
N GLU A 103 -25.90 -9.05 -8.10
CA GLU A 103 -26.60 -9.67 -6.96
C GLU A 103 -25.63 -9.91 -5.80
#